data_AF-A0A383RC04-F1
#
_entry.id   AF-A0A383RC04-F1
#
_cell.length_a   1.000
_cell.length_b   1.000
_cell.length_c   1.000
_cell.angle_alpha   90.00
_cell.angle_beta   90.00
_cell.angle_gamma   90.00
#
_symmetry.space_group_name_H-M   'P 1'
#
loop_
_entity.id
_entity.type
_entity.pdbx_description
1 polymer ?
#
loop_
_entity_poly.entity_id
_entity_poly.type
_entity_poly.pdbx_seq_one_letter_code
_entity_poly.pdbx_strand_id
1 'polypeptide(L)'
;MSKALLKKRILSSDYGDFEYYVKELLKYSKLDGDAVVGIAKQITTQGVQSLTESQLDTFINYGLWQHCYVEECGTCSNEIPWSEMFDAVTEYGNCSYCQHILNKD
;
A
#
# COMPACT_ATOMS: atom_id res chain seq x y z
N MET A 1 12.30 -6.21 0.12
CA MET A 1 12.42 -5.25 1.24
C MET A 1 12.17 -5.91 2.60
N SER A 2 12.80 -5.40 3.68
CA SER A 2 12.54 -5.85 5.06
C SER A 2 11.39 -5.08 5.73
N LYS A 3 10.81 -5.63 6.80
CA LYS A 3 9.74 -4.96 7.55
C LYS A 3 10.13 -3.55 8.04
N ALA A 4 11.37 -3.40 8.50
CA ALA A 4 11.89 -2.12 8.99
C ALA A 4 11.98 -1.07 7.88
N LEU A 5 12.38 -1.50 6.68
CA LEU A 5 12.41 -0.61 5.51
C LEU A 5 11.00 -0.23 5.05
N LEU A 6 10.04 -1.17 5.08
CA LEU A 6 8.63 -0.88 4.78
C LEU A 6 8.04 0.13 5.77
N LYS A 7 8.28 -0.06 7.07
CA LYS A 7 7.91 0.92 8.11
C LYS A 7 8.46 2.30 7.77
N LYS A 8 9.75 2.38 7.45
CA LYS A 8 10.40 3.65 7.10
C LYS A 8 9.73 4.29 5.89
N ARG A 9 9.48 3.52 4.82
CA ARG A 9 8.83 3.98 3.58
C ARG A 9 7.42 4.49 3.83
N ILE A 10 6.65 3.82 4.68
CA ILE A 10 5.31 4.24 5.08
C ILE A 10 5.37 5.57 5.85
N LEU A 11 6.28 5.67 6.83
CA LEU A 11 6.41 6.86 7.66
C LEU A 11 7.01 8.07 6.92
N SER A 12 7.71 7.83 5.82
CA SER A 12 8.28 8.85 4.94
C SER A 12 7.47 9.07 3.66
N SER A 13 6.21 8.61 3.59
CA SER A 13 5.40 8.85 2.40
C SER A 13 5.06 10.34 2.32
N ASP A 14 5.53 11.01 1.27
CA ASP A 14 5.20 12.40 1.01
C ASP A 14 3.75 12.53 0.49
N TYR A 15 3.18 13.72 0.65
CA TYR A 15 1.90 14.15 0.02
C TYR A 15 0.65 13.29 0.29
N GLY A 16 0.69 12.34 1.22
CA GLY A 16 -0.45 11.53 1.62
C GLY A 16 -0.79 10.40 0.65
N ASP A 17 0.13 10.02 -0.25
CA ASP A 17 -0.11 8.94 -1.22
C ASP A 17 -0.38 7.59 -0.54
N PHE A 18 0.30 7.33 0.58
CA PHE A 18 0.04 6.12 1.37
C PHE A 18 -1.37 6.14 2.00
N GLU A 19 -1.77 7.26 2.61
CA GLU A 19 -3.12 7.43 3.15
C GLU A 19 -4.19 7.28 2.06
N TYR A 20 -3.94 7.81 0.86
CA TYR A 20 -4.80 7.65 -0.29
C TYR A 20 -4.93 6.17 -0.68
N TYR A 21 -3.81 5.46 -0.77
CA TYR A 21 -3.82 4.02 -1.04
C TYR A 21 -4.62 3.23 0.01
N VAL A 22 -4.43 3.52 1.30
CA VAL A 22 -5.21 2.87 2.38
C VAL A 22 -6.70 3.18 2.26
N LYS A 23 -7.07 4.38 1.81
CA LYS A 23 -8.46 4.74 1.52
C LYS A 23 -9.04 3.92 0.38
N GLU A 24 -8.26 3.61 -0.66
CA GLU A 24 -8.69 2.72 -1.74
C GLU A 24 -8.90 1.29 -1.23
N LEU A 25 -8.00 0.76 -0.40
CA LEU A 25 -8.17 -0.56 0.23
C LEU A 25 -9.47 -0.66 1.04
N LEU A 26 -9.82 0.40 1.78
CA LEU A 26 -11.11 0.49 2.48
C LEU A 26 -12.30 0.56 1.53
N LYS A 27 -12.22 1.42 0.50
CA LYS A 27 -13.30 1.65 -0.47
C LYS A 27 -13.69 0.37 -1.20
N TYR A 28 -12.70 -0.46 -1.54
CA TYR A 28 -12.90 -1.71 -2.29
C TYR A 28 -12.89 -2.96 -1.40
N SER A 29 -13.03 -2.79 -0.08
CA SER A 29 -13.12 -3.88 0.91
C SER A 29 -12.01 -4.93 0.76
N LYS A 30 -10.76 -4.46 0.57
CA LYS A 30 -9.56 -5.31 0.42
C LYS A 30 -8.93 -5.72 1.74
N LEU A 31 -9.42 -5.18 2.86
CA LEU A 31 -8.88 -5.42 4.19
C LEU A 31 -9.79 -6.36 4.97
N ASP A 32 -9.20 -7.39 5.57
CA ASP A 32 -9.89 -8.36 6.40
C ASP A 32 -9.59 -8.15 7.89
N GLY A 33 -10.62 -8.34 8.71
CA GLY A 33 -10.54 -8.27 10.17
C GLY A 33 -10.74 -6.86 10.75
N ASP A 34 -11.55 -6.80 11.81
CA ASP A 34 -11.98 -5.54 12.43
C ASP A 34 -10.82 -4.66 12.92
N ALA A 35 -9.75 -5.29 13.42
CA ALA A 35 -8.56 -4.58 13.87
C ALA A 35 -7.84 -3.87 12.71
N VAL A 36 -7.65 -4.56 11.58
CA VAL A 36 -6.98 -4.00 10.39
C VAL A 36 -7.84 -2.88 9.80
N VAL A 37 -9.15 -3.10 9.67
CA VAL A 37 -10.11 -2.10 9.18
C VAL A 37 -10.13 -0.87 10.09
N GLY A 38 -10.09 -1.07 11.42
CA GLY A 38 -10.03 0.02 12.39
C GLY A 38 -8.76 0.85 12.25
N ILE A 39 -7.60 0.21 12.11
CA ILE A 39 -6.32 0.88 11.89
C ILE A 39 -6.31 1.63 10.55
N ALA A 40 -6.84 1.04 9.48
CA ALA A 40 -6.95 1.71 8.19
C ALA A 40 -7.81 2.99 8.28
N LYS A 41 -8.94 2.93 8.97
CA LYS A 41 -9.77 4.12 9.22
C LYS A 41 -8.98 5.20 9.98
N GLN A 42 -8.20 4.80 10.99
CA GLN A 42 -7.33 5.72 11.72
C GLN A 42 -6.30 6.37 10.79
N ILE A 43 -5.62 5.59 9.94
CA ILE A 43 -4.67 6.12 8.93
C ILE A 43 -5.36 7.17 8.04
N THR A 44 -6.54 6.86 7.48
CA THR A 44 -7.23 7.79 6.56
C THR A 44 -7.78 9.05 7.21
N THR A 45 -7.96 9.07 8.53
CA THR A 45 -8.58 10.19 9.25
C THR A 45 -7.57 11.03 10.02
N GLN A 46 -6.49 10.41 10.51
CA GLN A 46 -5.52 11.01 11.43
C GLN A 46 -4.08 10.91 10.91
N GLY A 47 -3.86 10.27 9.76
CA GLY A 47 -2.55 10.03 9.19
C GLY A 47 -1.81 8.86 9.86
N VAL A 48 -0.84 8.28 9.17
CA VAL A 48 -0.09 7.13 9.68
C VAL A 48 0.73 7.42 10.94
N GLN A 49 1.13 8.68 11.12
CA GLN A 49 1.87 9.15 12.31
C GLN A 49 1.06 9.06 13.61
N SER A 50 -0.27 8.90 13.52
CA SER A 50 -1.13 8.71 14.69
C SER A 50 -1.08 7.30 15.27
N LEU A 51 -0.48 6.33 14.56
CA LEU A 51 -0.45 4.93 14.99
C LEU A 51 0.63 4.69 16.06
N THR A 52 0.33 3.78 16.99
CA THR A 52 1.37 3.13 17.78
C THR A 52 2.20 2.18 16.91
N GLU A 53 3.39 1.83 17.38
CA GLU A 53 4.23 0.85 16.70
C GLU A 53 3.51 -0.50 16.51
N SER A 54 2.76 -0.96 17.53
CA SER A 54 2.01 -2.21 17.47
C SER A 54 0.85 -2.16 16.47
N GLN A 55 0.19 -1.01 16.31
CA GLN A 55 -0.84 -0.81 15.30
C GLN A 55 -0.24 -0.84 13.90
N LEU A 56 0.87 -0.13 13.68
CA LEU A 56 1.59 -0.16 12.40
C LEU A 56 2.07 -1.57 12.06
N ASP A 57 2.59 -2.31 13.04
CA ASP A 57 3.00 -3.70 12.88
C ASP A 57 1.86 -4.64 12.50
N THR A 58 0.70 -4.45 13.15
CA THR A 58 -0.52 -5.21 12.86
C THR A 58 -0.98 -4.92 11.43
N PHE A 59 -1.03 -3.64 11.04
CA PHE A 59 -1.45 -3.25 9.71
C PHE A 59 -0.51 -3.77 8.62
N ILE A 60 0.82 -3.68 8.83
CA ILE A 60 1.79 -4.23 7.89
C ILE A 60 1.61 -5.74 7.72
N ASN A 61 1.52 -6.48 8.82
CA ASN A 61 1.50 -7.94 8.78
C ASN A 61 0.20 -8.51 8.20
N TYR A 62 -0.94 -7.88 8.51
CA TYR A 62 -2.26 -8.45 8.23
C TYR A 62 -3.07 -7.64 7.21
N GLY A 63 -2.70 -6.38 6.97
CA GLY A 63 -3.38 -5.50 6.02
C GLY A 63 -2.59 -5.23 4.73
N LEU A 64 -1.25 -5.34 4.75
CA LEU A 64 -0.41 -5.06 3.58
C LEU A 64 0.28 -6.30 3.03
N TRP A 65 1.17 -6.93 3.81
CA TRP A 65 2.13 -7.91 3.29
C TRP A 65 1.47 -9.12 2.61
N GLN A 66 0.29 -9.54 3.06
CA GLN A 66 -0.33 -10.74 2.51
C GLN A 66 -0.72 -10.56 1.04
N HIS A 67 -1.45 -9.48 0.72
CA HIS A 67 -2.08 -9.34 -0.59
C HIS A 67 -2.19 -7.89 -1.09
N CYS A 68 -1.75 -6.90 -0.30
CA CYS A 68 -1.96 -5.47 -0.59
C CYS A 68 -0.63 -4.72 -0.65
N TYR A 69 0.40 -5.36 -1.20
CA TYR A 69 1.70 -4.72 -1.41
C TYR A 69 2.48 -5.38 -2.54
N VAL A 70 2.96 -4.57 -3.48
CA VAL A 70 3.90 -4.96 -4.55
C VAL A 70 5.09 -4.02 -4.45
N GLU A 71 6.27 -4.57 -4.20
CA GLU A 71 7.47 -3.75 -3.96
C GLU A 71 7.95 -3.06 -5.24
N GLU A 72 8.13 -3.84 -6.31
CA GLU A 72 8.71 -3.41 -7.57
C GLU A 72 7.84 -3.84 -8.75
N CYS A 73 7.92 -3.06 -9.82
CA CYS A 73 7.30 -3.39 -11.10
C CYS A 73 7.89 -4.68 -11.67
N GLY A 74 7.02 -5.63 -12.04
CA GLY A 74 7.43 -6.90 -12.64
C GLY A 74 8.14 -6.78 -14.00
N THR A 75 8.06 -5.63 -14.66
CA THR A 75 8.68 -5.37 -15.97
C THR A 75 9.99 -4.59 -15.87
N CYS A 76 10.01 -3.47 -15.13
CA CYS A 76 11.17 -2.56 -15.08
C CYS A 76 11.93 -2.58 -13.76
N SER A 77 11.47 -3.35 -12.77
CA SER A 77 12.08 -3.47 -11.43
C SER A 77 12.19 -2.16 -10.63
N ASN A 78 11.55 -1.08 -11.09
CA ASN A 78 11.45 0.15 -10.30
C ASN A 78 10.45 -0.04 -9.16
N GLU A 79 10.70 0.63 -8.02
CA GLU A 79 9.75 0.66 -6.90
C GLU A 79 8.38 1.19 -7.35
N ILE A 80 7.31 0.47 -7.02
CA ILE A 80 5.94 0.92 -7.34
C ILE A 80 5.59 2.11 -6.45
N PRO A 81 5.22 3.29 -7.02
CA PRO A 81 4.74 4.41 -6.22
C PRO A 81 3.50 4.05 -5.41
N TRP A 82 3.30 4.66 -4.23
CA TRP A 82 2.09 4.42 -3.43
C TRP A 82 0.82 4.80 -4.19
N SER A 83 0.87 5.85 -5.01
CA SER A 83 -0.22 6.30 -5.87
C SER A 83 -0.61 5.31 -6.97
N GLU A 84 0.25 4.34 -7.29
CA GLU A 84 -0.01 3.28 -8.29
C GLU A 84 -0.20 1.90 -7.64
N MET A 85 -0.04 1.81 -6.32
CA MET A 85 0.01 0.53 -5.60
C MET A 85 -1.30 -0.26 -5.73
N PHE A 86 -2.46 0.40 -5.75
CA PHE A 86 -3.74 -0.27 -5.87
C PHE A 86 -3.88 -1.02 -7.20
N ASP A 87 -3.56 -0.36 -8.31
CA ASP A 87 -3.60 -0.97 -9.64
C ASP A 87 -2.54 -2.06 -9.78
N ALA A 88 -1.33 -1.82 -9.25
CA ALA A 88 -0.26 -2.82 -9.25
C ALA A 88 -0.66 -4.09 -8.47
N VAL A 89 -1.33 -3.94 -7.33
CA VAL A 89 -1.83 -5.06 -6.51
C VAL A 89 -2.98 -5.81 -7.19
N THR A 90 -3.92 -5.08 -7.80
CA THR A 90 -5.19 -5.68 -8.22
C THR A 90 -5.22 -6.18 -9.65
N GLU A 91 -4.38 -5.62 -10.53
CA GLU A 91 -4.45 -5.94 -11.95
C GLU A 91 -3.21 -6.70 -12.45
N TYR A 92 -2.00 -6.14 -12.32
CA TYR A 92 -0.87 -6.61 -13.16
C TYR A 92 0.50 -6.78 -12.50
N GLY A 93 0.70 -6.29 -11.28
CA GLY A 93 2.04 -6.26 -10.66
C GLY A 93 3.04 -5.33 -11.37
N ASN A 94 2.56 -4.40 -12.20
CA ASN A 94 3.39 -3.47 -12.98
C ASN A 94 3.06 -2.01 -12.61
N CYS A 95 4.02 -1.11 -12.84
CA CYS A 95 3.75 0.32 -12.81
C CYS A 95 2.88 0.73 -14.01
N SER A 96 2.19 1.86 -13.86
CA SER A 96 1.25 2.40 -14.85
C SER A 96 1.88 2.53 -16.24
N TYR A 97 3.13 3.00 -16.32
CA TYR A 97 3.88 3.15 -17.56
C TYR A 97 4.10 1.81 -18.26
N CYS A 98 4.65 0.82 -17.56
CA CYS A 98 4.93 -0.50 -18.14
C CYS A 98 3.65 -1.19 -18.56
N GLN A 99 2.59 -1.07 -17.75
CA GLN A 99 1.30 -1.65 -18.09
C GLN A 99 0.70 -1.04 -19.37
N HIS A 100 0.79 0.28 -19.52
CA HIS A 100 0.30 0.96 -20.71
C HIS A 100 1.05 0.54 -21.97
N ILE A 101 2.36 0.25 -21.87
CA ILE A 101 3.13 -0.30 -22.98
C ILE A 101 2.64 -1.71 -23.32
N LEU A 102 2.50 -2.59 -22.33
CA LEU A 102 2.05 -3.97 -22.54
C LEU A 102 0.63 -4.07 -23.12
N ASN A 103 -0.29 -3.19 -22.71
CA ASN A 103 -1.68 -3.18 -23.20
C ASN A 103 -1.82 -2.70 -24.67
N LYS A 104 -0.76 -2.12 -25.24
CA LYS A 104 -0.74 -1.63 -26.63
C LYS A 104 -0.17 -2.65 -27.61
N ASP A 105 0.44 -3.71 -27.11
CA ASP A 105 0.97 -4.83 -27.90
C ASP A 105 -0.06 -5.97 -27.99
#